data_AF-A0A9D5H0N1-F1
#
_entry.id   AF-A0A9D5H0N1-F1
#
_cell.length_a   1.000
_cell.length_b   1.000
_cell.length_c   1.000
_cell.angle_alpha   90.00
_cell.angle_beta   90.00
_cell.angle_gamma   90.00
#
_symmetry.space_group_name_H-M   'P 1'
#
loop_
_entity.id
_entity.type
_entity.pdbx_description
1 polymer ?
#
loop_
_entity_poly.entity_id
_entity_poly.type
_entity_poly.pdbx_seq_one_letter_code
_entity_poly.pdbx_strand_id
1 'polypeptide(L)'
;MAVAAVGEAFLSAFIEVVLDKLASPQVANFIIGKKLDVNLVQRLNNTLYAVEAVLNDAEHKQINDSAVNKWLDDLKDSLYVADDLLDHISTKAALSKNNKQSYTTSFQVAF
;
A
#
# COMPACT_ATOMS: atom_id res chain seq x y z
N MET A 1 -4.03 -10.16 -33.67
CA MET A 1 -4.53 -10.83 -32.45
C MET A 1 -3.57 -10.48 -31.33
N ALA A 2 -3.83 -9.41 -30.59
CA ALA A 2 -2.98 -8.96 -29.49
C ALA A 2 -3.44 -9.66 -28.21
N VAL A 3 -2.83 -10.79 -27.89
CA VAL A 3 -3.00 -11.46 -26.60
C VAL A 3 -1.60 -11.74 -26.05
N ALA A 4 -0.89 -10.66 -25.74
CA ALA A 4 0.41 -10.68 -25.08
C ALA A 4 0.63 -9.31 -24.41
N ALA A 5 -0.17 -9.01 -23.38
CA ALA A 5 0.01 -7.81 -22.54
C ALA A 5 -0.71 -7.95 -21.18
N VAL A 6 -1.07 -9.17 -20.75
CA VAL A 6 -1.78 -9.37 -19.48
C VAL A 6 -0.80 -9.43 -18.28
N GLY A 7 0.51 -9.50 -18.54
CA GLY A 7 1.55 -9.49 -17.51
C GLY A 7 2.04 -8.10 -17.10
N GLU A 8 1.95 -7.09 -17.98
CA GLU A 8 2.61 -5.78 -17.80
C GLU A 8 1.81 -4.77 -16.93
N ALA A 9 0.49 -4.97 -16.82
CA ALA A 9 -0.37 -3.99 -16.16
C ALA A 9 -0.71 -4.36 -14.71
N PHE A 10 -0.47 -5.60 -14.28
CA PHE A 10 -0.99 -6.07 -13.00
C PHE A 10 -0.17 -5.55 -11.81
N LEU A 11 1.16 -5.68 -11.86
CA LEU A 11 2.02 -5.24 -10.75
C LEU A 11 2.10 -3.73 -10.68
N SER A 12 2.17 -3.04 -11.82
CA SER A 12 2.16 -1.57 -11.89
C SER A 12 0.89 -1.00 -11.27
N ALA A 13 -0.29 -1.50 -11.67
CA ALA A 13 -1.56 -1.06 -11.08
C ALA A 13 -1.65 -1.40 -9.57
N PHE A 14 -1.07 -2.52 -9.13
CA PHE A 14 -1.09 -2.89 -7.71
C PHE A 14 -0.19 -1.99 -6.87
N ILE A 15 0.99 -1.61 -7.38
CA ILE A 15 1.87 -0.61 -6.76
C ILE A 15 1.13 0.71 -6.59
N GLU A 16 0.42 1.17 -7.63
CA GLU A 16 -0.36 2.41 -7.59
C GLU A 16 -1.45 2.37 -6.50
N VAL A 17 -2.16 1.25 -6.38
CA VAL A 17 -3.17 1.04 -5.31
C VAL A 17 -2.54 1.12 -3.91
N VAL A 18 -1.37 0.50 -3.70
CA VAL A 18 -0.65 0.55 -2.43
C VAL A 18 -0.18 1.98 -2.12
N LEU A 19 0.32 2.71 -3.12
CA LEU A 19 0.71 4.12 -3.00
C LEU A 19 -0.49 5.01 -2.63
N ASP A 20 -1.63 4.81 -3.28
CA ASP A 20 -2.87 5.53 -2.98
C ASP A 20 -3.37 5.26 -1.56
N LYS A 21 -3.35 3.98 -1.13
CA LYS A 21 -3.69 3.62 0.25
C LYS A 21 -2.73 4.26 1.26
N LEU A 22 -1.44 4.34 0.94
CA LEU A 22 -0.43 4.98 1.79
C LEU A 22 -0.61 6.50 1.87
N ALA A 23 -0.98 7.13 0.75
CA ALA A 23 -1.30 8.55 0.65
C ALA A 23 -2.66 8.90 1.28
N SER A 24 -3.49 7.90 1.60
CA SER A 24 -4.78 8.11 2.24
C SER A 24 -4.64 8.94 3.51
N PRO A 25 -5.44 10.02 3.67
CA PRO A 25 -5.43 10.85 4.86
C PRO A 25 -5.67 10.05 6.15
N GLN A 26 -6.37 8.91 6.05
CA GLN A 26 -6.67 8.07 7.20
C GLN A 26 -5.42 7.36 7.72
N VAL A 27 -4.62 6.80 6.80
CA VAL A 27 -3.35 6.14 7.10
C VAL A 27 -2.32 7.16 7.55
N ALA A 28 -2.15 8.25 6.81
CA ALA A 28 -1.22 9.33 7.15
C ALA A 28 -1.50 9.95 8.54
N ASN A 29 -2.76 10.29 8.83
CA ASN A 29 -3.13 10.83 10.14
C ASN A 29 -2.97 9.81 11.28
N PHE A 30 -3.17 8.52 11.00
CA PHE A 30 -2.95 7.48 12.00
C PHE A 30 -1.46 7.31 12.31
N ILE A 31 -0.60 7.32 11.29
CA ILE A 31 0.86 7.22 11.46
C ILE A 31 1.36 8.38 12.31
N ILE A 32 0.99 9.61 11.95
CA ILE A 32 1.36 10.83 12.68
C ILE A 32 0.78 10.79 14.10
N GLY A 33 -0.51 10.49 14.24
CA GLY A 33 -1.21 10.50 15.53
C GLY A 33 -0.77 9.40 16.51
N LYS A 34 -0.25 8.27 16.01
CA LYS A 34 0.29 7.18 16.82
C LYS A 34 1.81 7.18 16.94
N LYS A 35 2.51 8.17 16.37
CA LYS A 35 3.98 8.20 16.25
C LYS A 35 4.53 6.90 15.65
N LEU A 36 3.82 6.32 14.68
CA LEU A 36 4.43 5.28 13.87
C LEU A 36 5.57 5.89 13.06
N ASP A 37 6.52 5.05 12.68
CA ASP A 37 7.73 5.49 12.02
C ASP A 37 7.41 6.09 10.63
N VAL A 38 7.29 7.43 10.59
CA VAL A 38 7.06 8.19 9.35
C VAL A 38 8.20 7.97 8.36
N ASN A 39 9.42 7.70 8.86
CA ASN A 39 10.56 7.39 7.99
C ASN A 39 10.33 6.05 7.27
N LEU A 40 9.77 5.06 7.95
CA LEU A 40 9.46 3.76 7.35
C LEU A 40 8.44 3.89 6.20
N VAL A 41 7.42 4.72 6.39
CA VAL A 41 6.39 5.00 5.38
C VAL A 41 6.98 5.72 4.17
N GLN A 42 7.82 6.72 4.40
CA GLN A 42 8.50 7.44 3.33
C GLN A 42 9.50 6.55 2.57
N ARG A 43 10.17 5.63 3.27
CA ARG A 43 11.03 4.61 2.65
C ARG A 43 10.23 3.66 1.78
N LEU A 44 9.09 3.15 2.26
CA LEU A 44 8.21 2.30 1.46
C LEU A 44 7.77 3.01 0.18
N ASN A 45 7.33 4.26 0.29
CA ASN A 45 6.95 5.08 -0.85
C ASN A 45 8.08 5.22 -1.89
N ASN A 46 9.27 5.62 -1.44
CA ASN A 46 10.43 5.76 -2.33
C ASN A 46 10.83 4.42 -2.98
N THR A 47 10.73 3.31 -2.25
CA THR A 47 11.02 1.97 -2.78
C THR A 47 10.01 1.59 -3.86
N LEU A 48 8.72 1.83 -3.65
CA LEU A 48 7.68 1.54 -4.65
C LEU A 48 7.88 2.32 -5.95
N TYR A 49 8.21 3.61 -5.87
CA TYR A 49 8.56 4.39 -7.08
C TYR A 49 9.81 3.87 -7.80
N ALA A 50 10.84 3.47 -7.04
CA ALA A 50 12.04 2.89 -7.64
C ALA A 50 11.75 1.57 -8.33
N VAL A 51 10.86 0.75 -7.75
CA VAL A 51 10.41 -0.52 -8.33
C VAL A 51 9.58 -0.28 -9.58
N GLU A 52 8.61 0.63 -9.55
CA GLU A 52 7.77 1.00 -10.69
C GLU A 52 8.62 1.39 -11.91
N ALA A 53 9.70 2.15 -11.69
CA ALA A 53 10.61 2.56 -12.76
C ALA A 53 11.35 1.40 -13.44
N VAL A 54 11.61 0.31 -12.73
CA VAL A 54 12.29 -0.89 -13.28
C VAL A 54 11.31 -1.98 -13.69
N LEU A 55 10.05 -1.89 -13.26
CA LEU A 55 9.04 -2.92 -13.45
C LEU A 55 8.72 -3.13 -14.93
N ASN A 56 8.58 -2.05 -15.70
CA ASN A 56 8.33 -2.13 -17.14
C ASN A 56 9.47 -2.84 -17.89
N ASP A 57 10.74 -2.63 -17.50
CA ASP A 57 11.89 -3.33 -18.10
C ASP A 57 11.95 -4.80 -17.64
N ALA A 58 11.58 -5.08 -16.38
CA ALA A 58 11.54 -6.41 -15.82
C ALA A 58 10.44 -7.29 -16.43
N GLU A 59 9.22 -6.78 -16.61
CA GLU A 59 8.10 -7.52 -17.20
C GLU A 59 8.39 -7.91 -18.66
N HIS A 60 9.04 -7.03 -19.44
CA HIS A 60 9.52 -7.38 -20.78
C HIS A 60 10.60 -8.48 -20.79
N LYS A 61 11.44 -8.55 -19.75
CA LYS A 61 12.53 -9.52 -19.63
C LYS A 61 12.11 -10.84 -18.96
N GLN A 62 10.97 -10.86 -18.27
CA GLN A 62 10.43 -12.02 -17.53
C GLN A 62 10.38 -13.30 -18.36
N ILE A 63 10.01 -13.20 -19.64
CA ILE A 63 9.84 -14.35 -20.55
C ILE A 63 11.15 -15.11 -20.75
N ASN A 64 12.29 -14.39 -20.72
CA ASN A 64 13.58 -14.91 -21.13
C ASN A 64 14.58 -15.05 -19.98
N ASP A 65 14.25 -14.53 -18.80
CA ASP A 65 15.11 -14.54 -17.62
C ASP A 65 14.36 -15.04 -16.37
N SER A 66 14.70 -16.26 -15.95
CA SER A 66 14.15 -16.89 -14.75
C SER A 66 14.47 -16.15 -13.45
N ALA A 67 15.57 -15.39 -13.40
CA ALA A 67 15.91 -14.57 -12.23
C ALA A 67 14.98 -13.36 -12.13
N VAL A 68 14.63 -12.76 -13.28
CA VAL A 68 13.65 -11.66 -13.36
C VAL A 68 12.26 -12.17 -12.99
N ASN A 69 11.86 -13.36 -13.47
CA ASN A 69 10.59 -13.95 -13.07
C ASN A 69 10.49 -14.18 -11.56
N LYS A 70 11.56 -14.71 -10.94
CA LYS A 70 11.59 -14.89 -9.48
C LYS A 70 11.54 -13.55 -8.73
N TRP A 71 12.25 -12.54 -9.21
CA TRP A 71 12.21 -11.21 -8.62
C TRP A 71 10.80 -10.57 -8.67
N LEU A 72 10.07 -10.77 -9.77
CA LEU A 72 8.67 -10.32 -9.89
C LEU A 72 7.73 -11.06 -8.93
N ASP A 73 7.92 -12.37 -8.73
CA ASP A 73 7.16 -13.15 -7.74
C ASP A 73 7.44 -12.65 -6.30
N ASP A 74 8.72 -12.45 -5.94
CA ASP A 74 9.11 -11.93 -4.63
C ASP A 74 8.55 -10.49 -4.40
N LEU A 75 8.52 -9.67 -5.45
CA LEU A 75 7.91 -8.35 -5.42
C LEU A 75 6.40 -8.44 -5.15
N LYS A 76 5.71 -9.35 -5.84
CA LYS A 76 4.27 -9.56 -5.67
C LYS A 76 3.94 -9.94 -4.22
N ASP A 77 4.68 -10.87 -3.65
CA ASP A 77 4.51 -11.29 -2.25
C ASP A 77 4.74 -10.10 -1.29
N SER A 78 5.75 -9.28 -1.56
CA SER A 78 6.04 -8.08 -0.77
C SER A 78 4.91 -7.05 -0.83
N LEU A 79 4.28 -6.87 -2.00
CA LEU A 79 3.13 -5.97 -2.15
C LEU A 79 1.89 -6.46 -1.41
N TYR A 80 1.63 -7.78 -1.39
CA TYR A 80 0.52 -8.34 -0.59
C TYR A 80 0.71 -8.06 0.91
N VAL A 81 1.93 -8.25 1.42
CA VAL A 81 2.23 -7.94 2.83
C VAL A 81 2.05 -6.45 3.13
N ALA A 82 2.43 -5.58 2.20
CA ALA A 82 2.22 -4.13 2.33
C ALA A 82 0.73 -3.77 2.35
N ASP A 83 -0.07 -4.35 1.44
CA ASP A 83 -1.51 -4.11 1.36
C ASP A 83 -2.24 -4.54 2.64
N ASP A 84 -1.96 -5.76 3.13
CA ASP A 84 -2.51 -6.29 4.39
C ASP A 84 -2.16 -5.40 5.58
N LEU A 85 -0.93 -4.87 5.63
CA LEU A 85 -0.49 -3.97 6.68
C LEU A 85 -1.26 -2.64 6.63
N LEU A 86 -1.45 -2.06 5.43
CA LEU A 86 -2.19 -0.81 5.24
C LEU A 86 -3.67 -0.96 5.56
N ASP A 87 -4.28 -2.10 5.23
CA ASP A 87 -5.67 -2.39 5.59
C ASP A 87 -5.84 -2.55 7.10
N HIS A 88 -4.87 -3.17 7.77
CA HIS A 88 -4.88 -3.29 9.22
C HIS A 88 -4.71 -1.92 9.91
N ILE A 89 -3.85 -1.06 9.38
CA ILE A 89 -3.69 0.33 9.85
C ILE A 89 -4.99 1.11 9.63
N SER A 90 -5.58 1.04 8.44
CA SER A 90 -6.83 1.73 8.08
C SER A 90 -7.98 1.30 8.98
N THR A 91 -8.13 -0.01 9.21
CA THR A 91 -9.14 -0.56 10.12
C THR A 91 -8.95 -0.05 11.54
N LYS A 92 -7.72 -0.06 12.08
CA LYS A 92 -7.43 0.49 13.41
C LYS A 92 -7.67 2.00 13.49
N ALA A 93 -7.36 2.74 12.43
CA ALA A 93 -7.63 4.17 12.33
C ALA A 93 -9.13 4.47 12.39
N ALA A 94 -9.95 3.68 11.68
CA ALA A 94 -11.40 3.80 11.69
C ALA A 94 -12.00 3.49 13.08
N LEU A 95 -11.57 2.40 13.72
CA LEU A 95 -12.01 2.04 15.08
C LEU A 95 -11.64 3.12 16.11
N SER A 96 -10.46 3.73 15.97
CA SER A 96 -10.04 4.81 16.86
C SER A 96 -10.87 6.09 16.68
N LYS A 97 -11.52 6.32 15.54
CA LYS A 97 -12.47 7.42 15.34
C LYS A 97 -13.82 7.12 15.98
N ASN A 98 -14.33 5.90 15.81
CA ASN A 98 -15.62 5.48 16.39
C ASN A 98 -15.61 5.54 17.93
N ASN A 99 -14.52 5.12 18.57
CA ASN A 99 -14.41 5.21 20.03
C ASN A 99 -14.39 6.66 20.53
N LYS A 100 -13.84 7.61 19.76
CA LYS A 100 -13.87 9.04 20.15
C LYS A 100 -15.27 9.63 20.05
N GLN A 101 -16.08 9.21 19.09
CA GLN A 101 -17.48 9.67 18.95
C GLN A 101 -18.39 9.16 20.08
N SER A 102 -18.20 7.93 20.57
CA SER A 102 -18.98 7.40 21.70
C SER A 102 -18.77 8.20 23.00
N TYR A 103 -17.58 8.74 23.24
CA TYR A 103 -17.34 9.63 24.38
C TYR A 103 -17.89 11.05 24.15
N THR A 104 -17.89 11.58 22.92
CA THR A 104 -18.43 12.94 22.69
C THR A 104 -19.95 12.99 22.72
N THR A 105 -20.63 11.93 22.30
CA THR A 105 -22.10 11.86 22.34
C THR A 105 -22.62 11.74 23.77
N SER A 106 -21.92 11.02 24.66
CA SER A 106 -22.35 10.89 26.06
C SER A 106 -22.24 12.21 26.85
N PHE A 107 -21.41 13.16 26.43
CA PHE A 107 -21.35 14.51 27.02
C PHE A 107 -22.36 15.52 26.45
N GLN A 108 -23.02 15.23 25.32
CA GLN A 108 -24.03 16.14 24.73
C GLN A 108 -25.48 15.81 25.10
N VAL A 109 -25.77 14.61 25.58
CA VAL A 109 -27.14 14.20 26.00
C VAL A 109 -27.40 14.45 27.50
N ALA A 110 -26.39 14.95 28.24
CA ALA A 110 -26.45 15.15 29.68
C ALA A 110 -26.78 16.61 30.12
N PHE A 111 -27.30 17.45 29.22
CA PHE A 111 -27.78 18.81 29.51
C PHE A 111 -29.09 19.07 28.78
#